data_AF-A0A7Y7VRW0-F1
#
_entry.id   AF-A0A7Y7VRW0-F1
#
_cell.length_a   1.000
_cell.length_b   1.000
_cell.length_c   1.000
_cell.angle_alpha   90.00
_cell.angle_beta   90.00
_cell.angle_gamma   90.00
#
_symmetry.space_group_name_H-M   'P 1'
#
loop_
_entity.id
_entity.type
_entity.pdbx_description
1 polymer ?
#
loop_
_entity_poly.entity_id
_entity_poly.type
_entity_poly.pdbx_seq_one_letter_code
_entity_poly.pdbx_strand_id
1 'polypeptide(L)'
;WRVDSIIATPDHNVPTTPERKGGITAIADQVSRLQVQTLDDYCDEYGITEFKMNDVRQGIVHVIGPEQGATLPGMTVVCGDSHTSTHGAFGALAHGIGTSEV
;
A
#
# COMPACT_ATOMS: atom_id res chain seq x y z
N TRP A 1 -17.87 6.52 0.27
CA TRP A 1 -16.83 5.48 0.40
C TRP A 1 -16.78 5.03 1.86
N ARG A 2 -16.15 3.89 2.14
CA ARG A 2 -15.98 3.36 3.49
C ARG A 2 -14.48 3.36 3.80
N VAL A 3 -14.06 4.09 4.81
CA VAL A 3 -12.63 4.24 5.12
C VAL A 3 -11.99 2.94 5.58
N ASP A 4 -12.76 2.11 6.29
CA ASP A 4 -12.35 0.79 6.76
C ASP A 4 -12.23 -0.25 5.64
N SER A 5 -12.67 0.05 4.41
CA SER A 5 -12.43 -0.81 3.24
C SER A 5 -11.16 -0.45 2.47
N ILE A 6 -10.34 0.48 2.97
CA ILE A 6 -9.14 0.98 2.30
C ILE A 6 -7.94 0.76 3.22
N ILE A 7 -6.89 0.17 2.66
CA ILE A 7 -5.56 0.11 3.30
C ILE A 7 -4.52 0.64 2.32
N ALA A 8 -3.42 1.17 2.85
CA ALA A 8 -2.31 1.69 2.07
C ALA A 8 -0.96 1.14 2.57
N THR A 9 0.02 1.06 1.67
CA THR A 9 1.42 0.77 2.00
C THR A 9 2.32 1.38 0.92
N PRO A 10 3.41 2.07 1.28
CA PRO A 10 4.45 2.39 0.33
C PRO A 10 5.34 1.16 0.15
N ASP A 11 5.41 0.58 -1.04
CA ASP A 11 6.25 -0.61 -1.32
C ASP A 11 7.18 -0.46 -2.54
N HIS A 12 6.84 0.43 -3.48
CA HIS A 12 7.65 0.68 -4.69
C HIS A 12 8.76 1.72 -4.49
N ASN A 13 8.56 2.69 -3.60
CA ASN A 13 9.43 3.84 -3.40
C ASN A 13 10.25 3.79 -2.09
N VAL A 14 10.23 2.64 -1.42
CA VAL A 14 10.97 2.41 -0.18
C VAL A 14 12.37 1.87 -0.50
N PRO A 15 13.46 2.51 -0.03
CA PRO A 15 14.82 2.01 -0.27
C PRO A 15 15.04 0.62 0.34
N THR A 16 15.73 -0.25 -0.39
CA THR A 16 16.22 -1.55 0.12
C THR A 16 17.60 -1.44 0.77
N THR A 17 18.17 -0.25 0.79
CA THR A 17 19.50 0.05 1.30
C THR A 17 19.46 0.44 2.80
N PRO A 18 20.60 0.42 3.52
CA PRO A 18 20.65 0.68 4.96
C PRO A 18 20.08 2.03 5.39
N GLU A 19 20.08 3.03 4.49
CA GLU A 19 19.54 4.37 4.69
C GLU A 19 18.04 4.35 5.03
N ARG A 20 17.30 3.29 4.68
CA ARG A 20 15.90 3.09 5.08
C ARG A 20 15.67 3.31 6.58
N LYS A 21 16.66 2.95 7.42
CA LYS A 21 16.60 3.14 8.88
C LYS A 21 16.44 4.61 9.30
N GLY A 22 16.80 5.55 8.45
CA GLY A 22 16.64 6.98 8.68
C GLY A 22 15.24 7.52 8.42
N GLY A 23 14.28 6.68 8.01
CA GLY A 23 12.91 7.12 7.71
C GLY A 23 12.79 7.85 6.37
N ILE A 24 11.64 8.48 6.14
CA ILE A 24 11.30 9.13 4.85
C ILE A 24 12.35 10.18 4.45
N THR A 25 12.89 10.91 5.42
CA THR A 25 13.90 11.96 5.18
C THR A 25 15.22 11.41 4.63
N ALA A 26 15.50 10.12 4.81
CA ALA A 26 16.68 9.44 4.30
C ALA A 26 16.52 8.89 2.86
N ILE A 27 15.31 8.95 2.28
CA ILE A 27 15.08 8.58 0.88
C ILE A 27 15.80 9.61 -0.01
N ALA A 28 16.88 9.21 -0.69
CA ALA A 28 17.73 10.12 -1.46
C ALA A 28 17.01 10.71 -2.69
N ASP A 29 16.22 9.89 -3.38
CA ASP A 29 15.45 10.33 -4.54
C ASP A 29 14.28 11.23 -4.11
N GLN A 30 14.26 12.45 -4.64
CA GLN A 30 13.29 13.46 -4.24
C GLN A 30 11.86 13.11 -4.66
N VAL A 31 11.68 12.44 -5.79
CA VAL A 31 10.37 12.02 -6.29
C VAL A 31 9.79 10.93 -5.41
N SER A 32 10.59 9.90 -5.12
CA SER A 32 10.23 8.80 -4.20
C SER A 32 9.89 9.33 -2.82
N ARG A 33 10.70 10.25 -2.29
CA ARG A 33 10.45 10.89 -1.00
C ARG A 33 9.13 11.64 -0.99
N LEU A 34 8.86 12.45 -2.02
CA LEU A 34 7.62 13.19 -2.15
C LEU A 34 6.43 12.24 -2.21
N GLN A 35 6.51 11.16 -2.99
CA GLN A 35 5.40 10.20 -3.12
C GLN A 35 5.08 9.47 -1.81
N VAL A 36 6.10 9.04 -1.06
CA VAL A 36 5.89 8.40 0.26
C VAL A 36 5.34 9.41 1.26
N GLN A 37 5.90 10.63 1.33
CA GLN A 37 5.40 11.66 2.25
C GLN A 37 3.95 12.05 1.93
N THR A 38 3.62 12.21 0.65
CA THR A 38 2.24 12.55 0.23
C THR A 38 1.26 11.43 0.57
N LEU A 39 1.67 10.15 0.49
CA LEU A 39 0.84 9.04 0.93
C LEU A 39 0.60 9.09 2.45
N ASP A 40 1.66 9.27 3.23
CA ASP A 40 1.60 9.45 4.70
C ASP A 40 0.63 10.57 5.09
N ASP A 41 0.80 11.75 4.49
CA ASP A 41 0.01 12.95 4.81
C ASP A 41 -1.46 12.75 4.47
N TYR A 42 -1.79 12.17 3.31
CA TYR A 42 -3.18 11.92 2.93
C TYR A 42 -3.82 10.78 3.75
N CYS A 43 -3.09 9.72 4.08
CA CYS A 43 -3.65 8.68 4.93
C CYS A 43 -3.97 9.22 6.33
N ASP A 44 -3.09 10.05 6.89
CA ASP A 44 -3.32 10.71 8.18
C ASP A 44 -4.50 11.71 8.10
N GLU A 45 -4.61 12.49 7.02
CA GLU A 45 -5.70 13.46 6.80
C GLU A 45 -7.07 12.77 6.69
N TYR A 46 -7.17 11.69 5.92
CA TYR A 46 -8.43 11.00 5.64
C TYR A 46 -8.73 9.82 6.57
N GLY A 47 -7.83 9.52 7.51
CA GLY A 47 -7.98 8.43 8.48
C GLY A 47 -7.90 7.04 7.85
N ILE A 48 -7.16 6.89 6.75
CA ILE A 48 -6.94 5.60 6.07
C ILE A 48 -5.88 4.81 6.83
N THR A 49 -6.09 3.51 6.99
CA THR A 49 -5.08 2.65 7.63
C THR A 49 -3.91 2.46 6.69
N GLU A 50 -2.74 2.98 7.09
CA GLU A 50 -1.50 2.83 6.34
C GLU A 50 -0.47 2.01 7.12
N PHE A 51 0.16 1.05 6.43
CA PHE A 51 1.35 0.36 6.91
C PHE A 51 2.58 1.15 6.45
N LYS A 52 2.89 2.24 7.18
CA LYS A 52 3.98 3.18 6.86
C LYS A 52 5.33 2.48 6.75
N MET A 53 6.31 3.13 6.11
CA MET A 53 7.63 2.56 5.81
C MET A 53 8.35 1.86 6.99
N ASN A 54 8.13 2.34 8.22
CA ASN A 54 8.74 1.82 9.44
C ASN A 54 7.81 0.89 10.26
N ASP A 55 6.59 0.63 9.79
CA ASP A 55 5.71 -0.37 10.38
C ASP A 55 6.31 -1.78 10.14
N VAL A 56 6.28 -2.63 11.17
CA VAL A 56 6.79 -4.00 11.07
C VAL A 56 6.00 -4.87 10.09
N ARG A 57 4.74 -4.49 9.82
CA ARG A 57 3.83 -5.15 8.88
C ARG A 57 3.96 -4.60 7.46
N GLN A 58 4.73 -3.53 7.26
CA GLN A 58 4.94 -2.97 5.93
C GLN A 58 5.61 -3.99 5.01
N GLY A 59 5.11 -4.08 3.79
CA GLY A 59 5.61 -4.97 2.76
C GLY A 59 4.92 -4.71 1.42
N ILE A 60 5.17 -5.60 0.45
CA ILE A 60 4.56 -5.56 -0.88
C ILE A 60 3.04 -5.61 -0.74
N VAL A 61 2.31 -4.73 -1.42
CA VAL A 61 0.86 -4.52 -1.26
C VAL A 61 0.04 -5.82 -1.39
N HIS A 62 0.41 -6.69 -2.33
CA HIS A 62 -0.27 -7.96 -2.56
C HIS A 62 0.16 -9.09 -1.62
N VAL A 63 1.22 -8.90 -0.83
CA VAL A 63 1.62 -9.81 0.25
C VAL A 63 0.92 -9.39 1.54
N ILE A 64 0.97 -8.10 1.88
CA ILE A 64 0.39 -7.63 3.14
C ILE A 64 -1.14 -7.67 3.14
N GLY A 65 -1.78 -7.52 1.98
CA GLY A 65 -3.25 -7.57 1.86
C GLY A 65 -3.86 -8.81 2.52
N PRO A 66 -3.49 -10.03 2.10
CA PRO A 66 -3.94 -11.25 2.78
C PRO A 66 -3.35 -11.42 4.19
N GLU A 67 -2.07 -11.08 4.44
CA GLU A 67 -1.47 -11.22 5.77
C GLU A 67 -2.19 -10.42 6.86
N GLN A 68 -2.71 -9.25 6.50
CA GLN A 68 -3.44 -8.34 7.40
C GLN A 68 -4.95 -8.55 7.36
N GLY A 69 -5.44 -9.57 6.65
CA GLY A 69 -6.87 -9.89 6.56
C GLY A 69 -7.69 -8.93 5.70
N ALA A 70 -7.03 -8.09 4.89
CA ALA A 70 -7.69 -7.19 3.93
C ALA A 70 -8.14 -7.91 2.64
N THR A 71 -7.78 -9.18 2.47
CA THR A 71 -8.25 -10.05 1.39
C THR A 71 -8.83 -11.32 1.98
N LEU A 72 -10.12 -11.51 1.78
CA LEU A 72 -10.88 -12.68 2.24
C LEU A 72 -11.69 -13.29 1.08
N PRO A 73 -12.05 -14.59 1.17
CA PRO A 73 -12.86 -15.24 0.15
C PRO A 73 -14.19 -14.51 -0.11
N GLY A 74 -14.56 -14.39 -1.38
CA GLY A 74 -15.80 -13.75 -1.82
C GLY A 74 -15.77 -12.22 -1.90
N MET A 75 -14.64 -11.58 -1.57
CA MET A 75 -14.49 -10.13 -1.74
C MET A 75 -14.27 -9.75 -3.22
N THR A 76 -14.64 -8.51 -3.55
CA THR A 76 -14.11 -7.81 -4.72
C THR A 76 -12.97 -6.92 -4.26
N VAL A 77 -11.78 -7.09 -4.83
CA VAL A 77 -10.56 -6.35 -4.44
C VAL A 77 -10.02 -5.60 -5.65
N VAL A 78 -9.84 -4.29 -5.49
CA VAL A 78 -9.20 -3.44 -6.50
C VAL A 78 -8.01 -2.71 -5.88
N CYS A 79 -6.99 -2.46 -6.67
CA CYS A 79 -5.81 -1.71 -6.25
C CYS A 79 -5.18 -1.04 -7.48
N GLY A 80 -4.47 0.06 -7.27
CA GLY A 80 -3.73 0.80 -8.29
C GLY A 80 -2.50 0.07 -8.85
N ASP A 81 -2.52 -1.27 -8.91
CA ASP A 81 -1.42 -2.13 -9.33
C ASP A 81 -1.92 -3.23 -10.28
N SER A 82 -1.13 -3.55 -11.32
CA SER A 82 -1.50 -4.55 -12.33
C SER A 82 -1.51 -5.99 -11.81
N HIS A 83 -0.81 -6.28 -10.70
CA HIS A 83 -0.68 -7.61 -10.09
C HIS A 83 -1.77 -7.88 -9.04
N THR A 84 -2.79 -7.03 -8.94
CA THR A 84 -3.94 -7.20 -8.03
C THR A 84 -4.64 -8.55 -8.18
N SER A 85 -4.54 -9.19 -9.35
CA SER A 85 -5.04 -10.56 -9.59
C SER A 85 -4.44 -11.62 -8.65
N THR A 86 -3.32 -11.34 -7.99
CA THR A 86 -2.72 -12.19 -6.94
C THR A 86 -3.73 -12.59 -5.85
N HIS A 87 -4.63 -11.67 -5.49
CA HIS A 87 -5.66 -11.90 -4.47
C HIS A 87 -6.71 -12.96 -4.87
N GLY A 88 -6.78 -13.32 -6.16
CA GLY A 88 -7.62 -14.43 -6.64
C GLY A 88 -7.26 -15.78 -6.03
N ALA A 89 -6.02 -15.96 -5.54
CA ALA A 89 -5.60 -17.14 -4.80
C ALA A 89 -6.43 -17.38 -3.52
N PHE A 90 -7.05 -16.34 -2.98
CA PHE A 90 -7.91 -16.40 -1.78
C PHE A 90 -9.40 -16.51 -2.13
N GLY A 91 -9.76 -16.73 -3.40
CA GLY A 91 -11.17 -16.79 -3.83
C GLY A 91 -11.85 -15.43 -3.90
N ALA A 92 -11.07 -14.36 -4.10
CA ALA A 92 -11.58 -13.01 -4.36
C ALA A 92 -11.65 -12.72 -5.87
N LEU A 93 -12.60 -11.88 -6.30
CA LEU A 93 -12.56 -11.27 -7.64
C LEU A 93 -11.64 -10.05 -7.56
N ALA A 94 -10.46 -10.13 -8.17
CA ALA A 94 -9.44 -9.10 -8.01
C ALA A 94 -8.83 -8.62 -9.33
N HIS A 95 -8.76 -7.31 -9.55
CA HIS A 95 -8.16 -6.72 -10.75
C HIS A 95 -7.57 -5.33 -10.46
N GLY A 96 -6.53 -4.98 -11.24
CA GLY A 96 -5.93 -3.65 -11.18
C GLY A 96 -6.87 -2.58 -11.73
N ILE A 97 -6.72 -1.37 -11.21
CA ILE A 97 -7.41 -0.16 -11.67
C ILE A 97 -6.39 0.98 -11.83
N GLY A 98 -6.73 2.01 -12.62
CA GLY A 98 -5.87 3.18 -12.78
C GLY A 98 -6.03 4.21 -11.66
N THR A 99 -5.10 5.16 -11.54
CA THR A 99 -5.15 6.23 -10.52
C THR A 99 -6.45 7.05 -10.57
N SER A 100 -7.09 7.17 -11.74
CA SER A 100 -8.37 7.89 -11.87
C SER A 100 -9.57 7.15 -11.25
N GLU A 101 -9.42 5.87 -10.95
CA GLU A 101 -10.46 4.99 -10.40
C GLU A 101 -10.24 4.65 -8.92
N VAL A 102 -9.03 4.90 -8.42
CA VAL A 102 -8.63 4.70 -7.01
C VAL A 102 -9.20 5.81 -6.14
#